data_AF-A0A1E5GJL4-F1
#
_entry.id   AF-A0A1E5GJL4-F1
#
_cell.length_a   1.000
_cell.length_b   1.000
_cell.length_c   1.000
_cell.angle_alpha   90.00
_cell.angle_beta   90.00
_cell.angle_gamma   90.00
#
_symmetry.space_group_name_H-M   'P 1'
#
loop_
_entity.id
_entity.type
_entity.pdbx_description
1 polymer ?
#
loop_
_entity_poly.entity_id
_entity_poly.type
_entity_poly.pdbx_seq_one_letter_code
_entity_poly.pdbx_strand_id
1 'polypeptide(L)'
;MDRYSELMQNKKNDLRKPTVKLISNRDSLYSGWEITRISKTINNVYYQNELINSIRALLIEGTNPKDIYVLNDSVNIGNQYTKYSSGIMNINNKKDIVKWYHLGSPISLFPNKFSSQIFVIFEAYRATVTFCNKNQLILPNKKESLFEMKQKMNSSNFSLKNTIIRFITSKNIIDKANKAKIKALEKKLNFYEKNMEEIETMNYSLESIIKNMEDSKLKIDPNIEFKRNFLNTNRPIVLVKEKNNLRIICSELIVRSKFQHSNYRFFENKSISQNSPLCYIVAFGIGFLPTLINVAKQRVNLHQTRVYNLKQSKNSDEEISILENEIEDLESFLDNNKREETVSKTIELSSKTKLSKSAKFSFDSVAKLQKVTEKATLNIMEENNIIISNEEIKDIS
;
A
#
# COMPACT_ATOMS: atom_id res chain seq x y z
N MET A 1 -11.45 14.66 3.81
CA MET A 1 -10.65 13.49 4.20
C MET A 1 -11.39 12.28 3.60
N ASP A 2 -10.83 11.08 3.42
CA ASP A 2 -11.69 9.98 2.88
C ASP A 2 -12.70 9.53 3.94
N ARG A 3 -13.89 9.08 3.52
CA ARG A 3 -14.99 8.74 4.44
C ARG A 3 -14.62 7.63 5.39
N TYR A 4 -13.73 6.70 5.00
CA TYR A 4 -13.19 5.70 5.92
C TYR A 4 -12.41 6.36 7.05
N SER A 5 -11.47 7.24 6.72
CA SER A 5 -10.72 8.00 7.71
C SER A 5 -11.62 8.91 8.57
N GLU A 6 -12.63 9.55 7.97
CA GLU A 6 -13.61 10.38 8.68
C GLU A 6 -14.50 9.54 9.61
N LEU A 7 -14.98 8.38 9.16
CA LEU A 7 -15.74 7.43 9.99
C LEU A 7 -14.89 6.95 11.17
N MET A 8 -13.61 6.63 10.94
CA MET A 8 -12.70 6.22 12.00
C MET A 8 -12.36 7.36 12.98
N GLN A 9 -12.39 8.62 12.52
CA GLN A 9 -12.19 9.80 13.39
C GLN A 9 -13.46 10.22 14.14
N ASN A 10 -14.63 10.16 13.52
CA ASN A 10 -15.88 10.57 14.14
C ASN A 10 -16.33 9.57 15.21
N LYS A 11 -15.94 8.29 15.05
CA LYS A 11 -16.18 7.26 16.06
C LYS A 11 -15.12 7.21 17.17
N LYS A 12 -14.24 8.21 17.27
CA LYS A 12 -13.17 8.30 18.29
C LYS A 12 -13.69 8.26 19.73
N ASN A 13 -14.97 8.55 19.96
CA ASN A 13 -15.62 8.46 21.27
C ASN A 13 -16.38 7.14 21.51
N ASP A 14 -16.72 6.38 20.44
CA ASP A 14 -17.58 5.19 20.54
C ASP A 14 -16.86 3.88 20.22
N LEU A 15 -15.70 3.93 19.57
CA LEU A 15 -14.96 2.74 19.18
C LEU A 15 -13.65 2.59 19.97
N ARG A 16 -13.52 1.45 20.65
CA ARG A 16 -12.24 0.98 21.20
C ARG A 16 -11.48 0.19 20.17
N LYS A 17 -10.15 0.28 20.17
CA LYS A 17 -9.33 -0.50 19.27
C LYS A 17 -9.52 -1.97 19.64
N PRO A 18 -9.89 -2.85 18.69
CA PRO A 18 -9.96 -4.25 19.01
C PRO A 18 -8.56 -4.70 19.41
N THR A 19 -8.52 -5.43 20.53
CA THR A 19 -7.30 -6.02 21.06
C THR A 19 -7.33 -7.49 20.73
N VAL A 20 -6.21 -8.01 20.24
CA VAL A 20 -6.05 -9.44 19.95
C VAL A 20 -4.79 -9.92 20.61
N LYS A 21 -4.92 -11.07 21.24
CA LYS A 21 -3.84 -11.82 21.85
C LYS A 21 -3.45 -12.95 20.92
N LEU A 22 -2.24 -12.87 20.39
CA LEU A 22 -1.61 -13.91 19.60
C LEU A 22 -0.77 -14.78 20.53
N ILE A 23 -1.09 -16.08 20.60
CA ILE A 23 -0.41 -17.04 21.47
C ILE A 23 0.39 -18.00 20.60
N SER A 24 1.56 -18.42 21.05
CA SER A 24 2.30 -19.48 20.40
C SER A 24 1.71 -20.87 20.68
N ASN A 25 1.73 -21.71 19.65
CA ASN A 25 1.41 -23.14 19.69
C ASN A 25 2.67 -24.01 19.67
N ARG A 26 3.77 -23.55 20.29
CA ARG A 26 5.02 -24.31 20.40
C ARG A 26 5.58 -24.21 21.81
N ASP A 27 6.24 -25.27 22.26
CA ASP A 27 6.78 -25.35 23.62
C ASP A 27 8.09 -24.56 23.81
N SER A 28 8.78 -24.26 22.71
CA SER A 28 10.07 -23.56 22.72
C SER A 28 9.94 -22.04 22.62
N LEU A 29 10.85 -21.33 23.31
CA LEU A 29 10.91 -19.87 23.33
C LEU A 29 11.21 -19.28 21.94
N TYR A 30 10.76 -18.05 21.69
CA TYR A 30 11.15 -17.29 20.51
C TYR A 30 12.41 -16.49 20.78
N SER A 31 13.35 -16.53 19.86
CA SER A 31 14.45 -15.58 19.86
C SER A 31 13.90 -14.16 19.67
N GLY A 32 14.62 -13.16 20.19
CA GLY A 32 14.27 -11.75 19.97
C GLY A 32 14.20 -11.37 18.48
N TRP A 33 14.98 -12.05 17.62
CA TRP A 33 14.93 -11.90 16.17
C TRP A 33 13.62 -12.39 15.57
N GLU A 34 13.12 -13.56 15.99
CA GLU A 34 11.82 -14.07 15.54
C GLU A 34 10.68 -13.14 15.98
N ILE A 35 10.69 -12.67 17.24
CA ILE A 35 9.67 -11.72 17.75
C ILE A 35 9.67 -10.44 16.90
N THR A 36 10.85 -9.89 16.63
CA THR A 36 10.99 -8.67 15.81
C THR A 36 10.47 -8.89 14.38
N ARG A 37 10.77 -10.05 13.80
CA ARG A 37 10.28 -10.44 12.46
C ARG A 37 8.75 -10.52 12.45
N ILE A 38 8.16 -11.26 13.40
CA ILE A 38 6.70 -11.43 13.53
C ILE A 38 6.04 -10.05 13.66
N SER A 39 6.52 -9.20 14.57
CA SER A 39 5.98 -7.86 14.77
C SER A 39 6.04 -7.00 13.51
N LYS A 40 7.18 -7.01 12.80
CA LYS A 40 7.35 -6.24 11.56
C LYS A 40 6.40 -6.72 10.47
N THR A 41 6.23 -8.03 10.32
CA THR A 41 5.37 -8.60 9.27
C THR A 41 3.90 -8.34 9.56
N ILE A 42 3.43 -8.55 10.79
CA ILE A 42 2.04 -8.23 11.20
C ILE A 42 1.74 -6.76 10.96
N ASN A 43 2.65 -5.87 11.38
CA ASN A 43 2.50 -4.43 11.18
C ASN A 43 2.43 -4.05 9.70
N ASN A 44 3.21 -4.71 8.83
CA ASN A 44 3.18 -4.47 7.39
C ASN A 44 1.84 -4.89 6.77
N VAL A 45 1.34 -6.08 7.12
CA VAL A 45 0.06 -6.58 6.60
C VAL A 45 -1.10 -5.73 7.13
N TYR A 46 -1.05 -5.34 8.39
CA TYR A 46 -1.97 -4.36 8.97
C TYR A 46 -2.03 -3.07 8.16
N TYR A 47 -0.88 -2.46 7.90
CA TYR A 47 -0.78 -1.22 7.16
C TYR A 47 -1.30 -1.34 5.71
N GLN A 48 -1.01 -2.46 5.04
CA GLN A 48 -1.55 -2.74 3.70
C GLN A 48 -3.08 -2.85 3.73
N ASN A 49 -3.66 -3.50 4.74
CA ASN A 49 -5.12 -3.59 4.87
C ASN A 49 -5.77 -2.23 5.13
N GLU A 50 -5.17 -1.39 5.98
CA GLU A 50 -5.66 -0.02 6.19
C GLU A 50 -5.64 0.81 4.89
N LEU A 51 -4.61 0.65 4.06
CA LEU A 51 -4.54 1.27 2.74
C LEU A 51 -5.62 0.71 1.80
N ILE A 52 -5.79 -0.61 1.74
CA ILE A 52 -6.81 -1.26 0.91
C ILE A 52 -8.20 -0.71 1.25
N ASN A 53 -8.56 -0.66 2.53
CA ASN A 53 -9.85 -0.15 2.98
C ASN A 53 -10.04 1.33 2.62
N SER A 54 -9.00 2.15 2.76
CA SER A 54 -9.04 3.56 2.39
C SER A 54 -9.23 3.74 0.87
N ILE A 55 -8.54 2.93 0.05
CA ILE A 55 -8.70 2.93 -1.41
C ILE A 55 -10.13 2.51 -1.79
N ARG A 56 -10.68 1.47 -1.17
CA ARG A 56 -12.05 1.01 -1.44
C ARG A 56 -13.07 2.10 -1.12
N ALA A 57 -12.94 2.77 0.01
CA ALA A 57 -13.81 3.89 0.38
C ALA A 57 -13.74 5.04 -0.63
N LEU A 58 -12.53 5.44 -1.04
CA LEU A 58 -12.34 6.46 -2.07
C LEU A 58 -13.02 6.10 -3.40
N LEU A 59 -12.92 4.85 -3.84
CA LEU A 59 -13.57 4.38 -5.07
C LEU A 59 -15.10 4.43 -4.95
N ILE A 60 -15.64 4.02 -3.80
CA ILE A 60 -17.07 4.10 -3.48
C ILE A 60 -17.57 5.55 -3.49
N GLU A 61 -16.78 6.48 -2.98
CA GLU A 61 -17.06 7.93 -2.96
C GLU A 61 -16.97 8.59 -4.35
N GLY A 62 -16.57 7.84 -5.38
CA GLY A 62 -16.48 8.34 -6.75
C GLY A 62 -15.12 8.93 -7.12
N THR A 63 -14.07 8.71 -6.31
CA THR A 63 -12.71 9.05 -6.71
C THR A 63 -12.34 8.26 -7.96
N ASN A 64 -11.83 8.97 -8.98
CA ASN A 64 -11.42 8.33 -10.21
C ASN A 64 -10.21 7.40 -9.94
N PRO A 65 -10.26 6.11 -10.32
CA PRO A 65 -9.12 5.20 -10.17
C PRO A 65 -7.82 5.70 -10.80
N LYS A 66 -7.93 6.51 -11.88
CA LYS A 66 -6.79 7.14 -12.54
C LYS A 66 -6.06 8.13 -11.64
N ASP A 67 -6.71 8.64 -10.59
CA ASP A 67 -6.15 9.62 -9.67
C ASP A 67 -5.57 8.99 -8.40
N ILE A 68 -5.59 7.65 -8.29
CA ILE A 68 -4.97 6.90 -7.18
C ILE A 68 -3.64 6.32 -7.66
N TYR A 69 -2.56 6.57 -6.92
CA TYR A 69 -1.20 6.16 -7.27
C TYR A 69 -0.55 5.39 -6.12
N VAL A 70 0.15 4.30 -6.41
CA VAL A 70 1.16 3.73 -5.50
C VAL A 70 2.53 4.22 -5.95
N LEU A 71 3.39 4.60 -5.03
CA LEU A 71 4.76 5.00 -5.36
C LEU A 71 5.66 3.78 -5.41
N ASN A 72 6.63 3.79 -6.32
CA ASN A 72 7.61 2.71 -6.46
C ASN A 72 8.65 2.62 -5.33
N ASP A 73 8.49 3.41 -4.27
CA ASP A 73 9.33 3.44 -3.08
C ASP A 73 8.47 3.21 -1.83
N SER A 74 9.14 2.91 -0.72
CA SER A 74 8.55 2.54 0.56
C SER A 74 8.61 3.67 1.58
N VAL A 75 7.82 3.53 2.63
CA VAL A 75 7.98 4.36 3.83
C VAL A 75 9.33 4.04 4.50
N ASN A 76 10.26 4.99 4.52
CA ASN A 76 11.56 4.86 5.19
C ASN A 76 11.47 5.30 6.66
N ILE A 77 11.56 4.33 7.57
CA ILE A 77 11.56 4.53 9.02
C ILE A 77 12.91 5.14 9.43
N GLY A 78 12.91 6.44 9.73
CA GLY A 78 14.11 7.20 10.11
C GLY A 78 14.14 8.59 9.48
N ASN A 79 13.54 8.72 8.29
CA ASN A 79 13.23 10.03 7.75
C ASN A 79 12.04 10.61 8.49
N GLN A 80 12.24 11.75 9.15
CA GLN A 80 11.13 12.49 9.72
C GLN A 80 10.21 12.94 8.57
N TYR A 81 9.07 12.26 8.42
CA TYR A 81 7.97 12.69 7.54
C TYR A 81 7.32 14.01 8.02
N THR A 82 7.99 14.78 8.89
CA THR A 82 7.59 16.10 9.38
C THR A 82 7.38 17.09 8.22
N LYS A 83 8.12 16.93 7.11
CA LYS A 83 7.93 17.70 5.86
C LYS A 83 6.60 17.41 5.15
N TYR A 84 5.89 16.38 5.59
CA TYR A 84 4.59 15.90 5.11
C TYR A 84 3.55 15.88 6.24
N SER A 85 3.67 16.77 7.24
CA SER A 85 2.78 16.81 8.41
C SER A 85 1.29 16.89 8.04
N SER A 86 0.95 17.65 6.99
CA SER A 86 -0.40 17.73 6.43
C SER A 86 -0.78 16.54 5.55
N GLY A 87 0.19 15.75 5.09
CA GLY A 87 0.00 14.71 4.07
C GLY A 87 -0.36 15.25 2.69
N ILE A 88 -0.36 16.57 2.47
CA ILE A 88 -0.80 17.21 1.23
C ILE A 88 0.37 17.93 0.54
N MET A 89 0.50 17.74 -0.76
CA MET A 89 1.51 18.36 -1.62
C MET A 89 0.84 19.07 -2.79
N ASN A 90 1.19 20.32 -3.06
CA ASN A 90 0.67 21.06 -4.21
C ASN A 90 1.58 20.85 -5.43
N ILE A 91 1.07 20.22 -6.50
CA ILE A 91 1.86 19.88 -7.70
C ILE A 91 2.27 21.10 -8.53
N ASN A 92 1.69 22.27 -8.24
CA ASN A 92 2.07 23.56 -8.84
C ASN A 92 3.13 24.30 -8.00
N ASN A 93 3.59 23.72 -6.89
CA ASN A 93 4.67 24.26 -6.08
C ASN A 93 6.00 23.56 -6.37
N LYS A 94 7.04 24.34 -6.69
CA LYS A 94 8.42 23.88 -6.95
C LYS A 94 9.03 23.07 -5.80
N LYS A 95 8.68 23.36 -4.54
CA LYS A 95 9.18 22.61 -3.37
C LYS A 95 8.49 21.26 -3.27
N ASP A 96 7.19 21.20 -3.52
CA ASP A 96 6.39 19.99 -3.36
C ASP A 96 6.60 18.98 -4.49
N ILE A 97 6.91 19.42 -5.73
CA ILE A 97 7.33 18.49 -6.80
C ILE A 97 8.63 17.75 -6.42
N VAL A 98 9.55 18.42 -5.72
CA VAL A 98 10.77 17.78 -5.21
C VAL A 98 10.46 16.83 -4.07
N LYS A 99 9.53 17.17 -3.18
CA LYS A 99 9.05 16.25 -2.15
C LYS A 99 8.47 14.98 -2.78
N TRP A 100 7.60 15.11 -3.78
CA TRP A 100 7.05 13.96 -4.51
C TRP A 100 8.13 13.12 -5.17
N TYR A 101 9.09 13.75 -5.87
CA TYR A 101 10.25 13.05 -6.45
C TYR A 101 11.02 12.21 -5.43
N HIS A 102 11.14 12.70 -4.20
CA HIS A 102 11.79 11.99 -3.11
C HIS A 102 10.94 10.89 -2.47
N LEU A 103 9.61 10.93 -2.63
CA LEU A 103 8.74 9.85 -2.18
C LEU A 103 8.68 8.68 -3.18
N GLY A 104 9.00 8.91 -4.46
CA GLY A 104 8.99 7.88 -5.48
C GLY A 104 8.25 8.28 -6.75
N SER A 105 8.34 7.43 -7.77
CA SER A 105 7.62 7.56 -9.03
C SER A 105 6.22 6.96 -8.92
N PRO A 106 5.18 7.65 -9.40
CA PRO A 106 3.80 7.18 -9.30
C PRO A 106 3.49 6.07 -10.29
N ILE A 107 2.78 5.04 -9.82
CA ILE A 107 2.18 3.97 -10.60
C ILE A 107 0.67 4.05 -10.34
N SER A 108 -0.11 4.31 -11.37
CA SER A 108 -1.56 4.50 -11.22
C SER A 108 -2.29 3.19 -11.00
N LEU A 109 -3.31 3.24 -10.12
CA LEU A 109 -4.24 2.13 -9.91
C LEU A 109 -4.89 1.73 -11.22
N PHE A 110 -5.28 2.72 -12.02
CA PHE A 110 -5.77 2.54 -13.38
C PHE A 110 -4.98 3.43 -14.35
N PRO A 111 -4.65 2.96 -15.58
CA PRO A 111 -3.79 3.67 -16.51
C PRO A 111 -4.12 5.16 -16.69
N ASN A 112 -3.10 6.01 -16.51
CA ASN A 112 -3.22 7.46 -16.60
C ASN A 112 -1.96 8.09 -17.22
N LYS A 113 -2.14 8.84 -18.31
CA LYS A 113 -1.09 9.62 -18.99
C LYS A 113 -0.28 10.48 -18.03
N PHE A 114 -0.94 11.23 -17.15
CA PHE A 114 -0.29 12.17 -16.23
C PHE A 114 0.70 11.45 -15.32
N SER A 115 0.31 10.35 -14.67
CA SER A 115 1.22 9.61 -13.79
C SER A 115 2.34 8.93 -14.57
N SER A 116 2.05 8.35 -15.74
CA SER A 116 3.07 7.72 -16.57
C SER A 116 4.13 8.72 -17.03
N GLN A 117 3.72 9.94 -17.43
CA GLN A 117 4.66 11.00 -17.79
C GLN A 117 5.52 11.43 -16.61
N ILE A 118 4.92 11.63 -15.42
CA ILE A 118 5.67 11.96 -14.21
C ILE A 118 6.65 10.85 -13.83
N PHE A 119 6.24 9.58 -13.95
CA PHE A 119 7.12 8.43 -13.73
C PHE A 119 8.36 8.52 -14.62
N VAL A 120 8.17 8.71 -15.93
CA VAL A 120 9.30 8.81 -16.87
C VAL A 120 10.19 10.02 -16.60
N ILE A 121 9.61 11.17 -16.28
CA ILE A 121 10.37 12.38 -15.89
C ILE A 121 11.25 12.11 -14.66
N PHE A 122 10.69 11.47 -13.63
CA PHE A 122 11.43 11.18 -12.40
C PHE A 122 12.56 10.18 -12.63
N GLU A 123 12.31 9.10 -13.38
CA GLU A 123 13.33 8.11 -13.71
C GLU A 123 14.44 8.69 -14.60
N ALA A 124 14.09 9.48 -15.62
CA ALA A 124 15.05 10.17 -16.47
C ALA A 124 15.93 11.15 -15.66
N TYR A 125 15.33 11.88 -14.72
CA TYR A 125 16.08 12.78 -13.84
C TYR A 125 16.99 12.02 -12.88
N ARG A 126 16.56 10.89 -12.30
CA ARG A 126 17.42 10.01 -11.48
C ARG A 126 18.60 9.48 -12.30
N ALA A 127 18.35 8.98 -13.50
CA ALA A 127 19.41 8.52 -14.40
C ALA A 127 20.41 9.64 -14.74
N THR A 128 19.90 10.87 -14.94
CA THR A 128 20.73 12.06 -15.17
C THR A 128 21.58 12.38 -13.94
N VAL A 129 21.01 12.38 -12.73
CA VAL A 129 21.74 12.60 -11.48
C VAL A 129 22.88 11.59 -11.32
N THR A 130 22.59 10.31 -11.46
CA THR A 130 23.60 9.24 -11.39
C THR A 130 24.69 9.43 -12.44
N PHE A 131 24.30 9.79 -13.68
CA PHE A 131 25.24 10.03 -14.76
C PHE A 131 26.14 11.23 -14.49
N CYS A 132 25.58 12.36 -14.08
CA CYS A 132 26.33 13.58 -13.79
C CYS A 132 27.33 13.37 -12.66
N ASN A 133 26.90 12.73 -11.56
CA ASN A 133 27.77 12.41 -10.44
C ASN A 133 28.95 11.51 -10.88
N LYS A 134 28.68 10.45 -11.66
CA LYS A 134 29.74 9.56 -12.18
C LYS A 134 30.73 10.28 -13.10
N ASN A 135 30.28 11.27 -13.85
CA ASN A 135 31.08 11.97 -14.86
C ASN A 135 31.59 13.34 -14.41
N GLN A 136 31.38 13.69 -13.13
CA GLN A 136 31.74 14.98 -12.53
C GLN A 136 31.15 16.19 -13.29
N LEU A 137 29.92 16.05 -13.78
CA LEU A 137 29.18 17.15 -14.40
C LEU A 137 28.36 17.90 -13.33
N ILE A 138 28.29 19.21 -13.46
CA ILE A 138 27.49 20.08 -12.59
C ILE A 138 26.01 19.80 -12.85
N LEU A 139 25.29 19.48 -11.76
CA LEU A 139 23.86 19.23 -11.80
C LEU A 139 23.05 20.53 -11.86
N PRO A 140 21.92 20.52 -12.57
CA PRO A 140 21.04 21.67 -12.58
C PRO A 140 20.23 21.72 -11.28
N ASN A 141 19.58 22.87 -11.04
CA ASN A 141 18.75 23.04 -9.86
C ASN A 141 17.54 22.09 -9.92
N LYS A 142 17.52 21.08 -9.05
CA LYS A 142 16.47 20.06 -8.98
C LYS A 142 15.05 20.63 -8.92
N LYS A 143 14.83 21.69 -8.13
CA LYS A 143 13.49 22.30 -7.97
C LYS A 143 13.02 22.93 -9.28
N GLU A 144 13.90 23.62 -9.98
CA GLU A 144 13.58 24.29 -11.23
C GLU A 144 13.41 23.30 -12.37
N SER A 145 14.36 22.37 -12.52
CA SER A 145 14.33 21.37 -13.59
C SER A 145 13.10 20.48 -13.53
N LEU A 146 12.78 19.90 -12.37
CA LEU A 146 11.60 19.03 -12.23
C LEU A 146 10.30 19.80 -12.45
N PHE A 147 10.20 21.03 -11.93
CA PHE A 147 9.01 21.85 -12.09
C PHE A 147 8.79 22.26 -13.56
N GLU A 148 9.85 22.66 -14.25
CA GLU A 148 9.77 23.05 -15.66
C GLU A 148 9.38 21.86 -16.55
N MET A 149 9.97 20.68 -16.34
CA MET A 149 9.59 19.47 -17.07
C MET A 149 8.11 19.13 -16.85
N LYS A 150 7.61 19.20 -15.60
CA LYS A 150 6.19 18.98 -15.29
C LYS A 150 5.27 20.00 -15.98
N GLN A 151 5.68 21.27 -16.07
CA GLN A 151 4.88 22.31 -16.73
C GLN A 151 4.80 22.09 -18.24
N LYS A 152 5.88 21.60 -18.85
CA LYS A 152 6.00 21.41 -20.30
C LYS A 152 5.50 20.05 -20.79
N MET A 153 5.29 19.06 -19.92
CA MET A 153 4.98 17.69 -20.36
C MET A 153 3.69 17.51 -21.20
N ASN A 154 2.80 18.51 -21.20
CA ASN A 154 1.59 18.53 -22.04
C ASN A 154 1.75 19.39 -23.31
N SER A 155 2.90 20.02 -23.51
CA SER A 155 3.17 20.84 -24.70
C SER A 155 3.50 19.93 -25.89
N SER A 156 2.93 20.21 -27.05
CA SER A 156 3.15 19.44 -28.29
C SER A 156 4.63 19.37 -28.72
N ASN A 157 5.43 20.37 -28.34
CA ASN A 157 6.86 20.45 -28.68
C ASN A 157 7.76 20.03 -27.51
N PHE A 158 7.24 19.34 -26.49
CA PHE A 158 8.04 18.92 -25.36
C PHE A 158 8.94 17.74 -25.72
N SER A 159 10.25 17.98 -25.66
CA SER A 159 11.26 16.92 -25.66
C SER A 159 11.92 16.84 -24.30
N LEU A 160 11.76 15.70 -23.62
CA LEU A 160 12.34 15.44 -22.30
C LEU A 160 13.87 15.42 -22.40
N LYS A 161 14.39 14.71 -23.41
CA LYS A 161 15.82 14.69 -23.74
C LYS A 161 16.38 16.09 -23.94
N ASN A 162 15.82 16.86 -24.87
CA ASN A 162 16.38 18.19 -25.19
C ASN A 162 16.29 19.15 -24.00
N THR A 163 15.21 19.04 -23.21
CA THR A 163 15.05 19.82 -21.97
C THR A 163 16.13 19.51 -20.95
N ILE A 164 16.41 18.23 -20.68
CA ILE A 164 17.46 17.81 -19.75
C ILE A 164 18.84 18.24 -20.26
N ILE A 165 19.13 18.01 -21.55
CA ILE A 165 20.42 18.38 -22.14
C ILE A 165 20.65 19.89 -22.04
N ARG A 166 19.63 20.72 -22.31
CA ARG A 166 19.71 22.17 -22.10
C ARG A 166 20.07 22.54 -20.67
N PHE A 167 19.49 21.87 -19.67
CA PHE A 167 19.83 22.13 -18.27
C PHE A 167 21.30 21.81 -17.98
N ILE A 168 21.79 20.68 -18.47
CA ILE A 168 23.20 20.27 -18.27
C ILE A 168 24.14 21.24 -18.98
N THR A 169 23.89 21.58 -20.25
CA THR A 169 24.77 22.46 -21.03
C THR A 169 24.79 23.88 -20.46
N SER A 170 23.67 24.37 -19.90
CA SER A 170 23.63 25.69 -19.25
C SER A 170 24.50 25.83 -18.00
N LYS A 171 24.92 24.71 -17.41
CA LYS A 171 25.71 24.67 -16.16
C LYS A 171 27.14 24.20 -16.35
N ASN A 172 27.50 23.68 -17.52
CA ASN A 172 28.78 23.04 -17.76
C ASN A 172 29.47 23.66 -18.98
N ILE A 173 30.81 23.77 -18.92
CA ILE A 173 31.62 24.21 -20.05
C ILE A 173 31.62 23.11 -21.11
N ILE A 174 31.31 23.49 -22.37
CA ILE A 174 31.22 22.56 -23.50
C ILE A 174 32.58 22.41 -24.18
N ASP A 175 33.50 21.73 -23.50
CA ASP A 175 34.77 21.30 -24.10
C ASP A 175 34.62 19.92 -24.79
N LYS A 176 35.70 19.43 -25.42
CA LYS A 176 35.71 18.13 -26.12
C LYS A 176 35.36 16.96 -25.20
N ALA A 177 35.80 16.99 -23.94
CA ALA A 177 35.59 15.92 -22.97
C ALA A 177 34.12 15.88 -22.50
N ASN A 178 33.56 17.03 -22.13
CA ASN A 178 32.17 17.18 -21.71
C ASN A 178 31.21 16.95 -22.87
N LYS A 179 31.54 17.36 -24.10
CA LYS A 179 30.73 17.08 -25.29
C LYS A 179 30.55 15.58 -25.52
N ALA A 180 31.61 14.78 -25.36
CA ALA A 180 31.52 13.32 -25.45
C ALA A 180 30.63 12.72 -24.34
N LYS A 181 30.78 13.19 -23.09
CA LYS A 181 29.92 12.78 -21.96
C LYS A 181 28.45 13.11 -22.20
N ILE A 182 28.15 14.33 -22.65
CA ILE A 182 26.78 14.79 -22.93
C ILE A 182 26.15 13.97 -24.06
N LYS A 183 26.89 13.65 -25.12
CA LYS A 183 26.42 12.75 -26.19
C LYS A 183 26.10 11.34 -25.68
N ALA A 184 26.85 10.83 -24.70
CA ALA A 184 26.54 9.56 -24.05
C ALA A 184 25.25 9.64 -23.20
N LEU A 185 25.01 10.77 -22.52
CA LEU A 185 23.76 11.02 -21.81
C LEU A 185 22.56 11.10 -22.78
N GLU A 186 22.69 11.80 -23.91
CA GLU A 186 21.66 11.87 -24.96
C GLU A 186 21.18 10.48 -25.40
N LYS A 187 22.12 9.57 -25.65
CA LYS A 187 21.79 8.18 -26.03
C LYS A 187 20.97 7.47 -24.95
N LYS A 188 21.27 7.69 -23.67
CA LYS A 188 20.48 7.13 -22.56
C LYS A 188 19.10 7.77 -22.47
N LEU A 189 19.01 9.08 -22.72
CA LEU A 189 17.74 9.81 -22.68
C LEU A 189 16.79 9.45 -23.81
N ASN A 190 17.29 8.96 -24.96
CA ASN A 190 16.44 8.47 -26.06
C ASN A 190 15.49 7.35 -25.61
N PHE A 191 15.90 6.49 -24.68
CA PHE A 191 15.02 5.46 -24.12
C PHE A 191 13.81 6.06 -23.40
N TYR A 192 14.05 7.09 -22.57
CA TYR A 192 12.99 7.77 -21.83
C TYR A 192 12.11 8.64 -22.75
N GLU A 193 12.71 9.27 -23.76
CA GLU A 193 11.97 10.02 -24.79
C GLU A 193 10.99 9.10 -25.53
N LYS A 194 11.47 7.93 -25.98
CA LYS A 194 10.62 6.94 -26.66
C LYS A 194 9.48 6.47 -25.76
N ASN A 195 9.76 6.20 -24.48
CA ASN A 195 8.72 5.82 -23.53
C ASN A 195 7.68 6.95 -23.33
N MET A 196 8.09 8.23 -23.34
CA MET A 196 7.14 9.36 -23.28
C MET A 196 6.21 9.38 -24.49
N GLU A 197 6.71 9.11 -25.69
CA GLU A 197 5.92 9.04 -26.93
C GLU A 197 4.95 7.84 -26.90
N GLU A 198 5.42 6.67 -26.48
CA GLU A 198 4.62 5.44 -26.38
C GLU A 198 3.48 5.55 -25.33
N ILE A 199 3.65 6.37 -24.29
CA ILE A 199 2.59 6.63 -23.29
C ILE A 199 1.35 7.26 -23.94
N GLU A 200 1.51 8.13 -24.94
CA GLU A 200 0.38 8.76 -25.61
C GLU A 200 -0.46 7.73 -26.37
N THR A 201 0.20 6.86 -27.15
CA THR A 201 -0.47 5.83 -27.95
C THR A 201 -1.15 4.77 -27.10
N MET A 202 -0.50 4.33 -26.00
CA MET A 202 -1.07 3.34 -25.09
C MET A 202 -2.32 3.83 -24.35
N ASN A 203 -2.36 5.10 -23.91
CA ASN A 203 -3.52 5.63 -23.19
C ASN A 203 -4.77 5.71 -24.08
N TYR A 204 -4.63 6.13 -25.35
CA TYR A 204 -5.75 6.16 -26.29
C TYR A 204 -6.30 4.74 -26.57
N SER A 205 -5.41 3.78 -26.77
CA SER A 205 -5.78 2.38 -27.01
C SER A 205 -6.55 1.79 -25.81
N LEU A 206 -6.04 1.96 -24.59
CA LEU A 206 -6.69 1.45 -23.38
C LEU A 206 -8.07 2.07 -23.15
N GLU A 207 -8.22 3.39 -23.29
CA GLU A 207 -9.53 4.04 -23.15
C GLU A 207 -10.56 3.52 -24.16
N SER A 208 -10.14 3.27 -25.40
CA SER A 208 -11.01 2.71 -26.44
C SER A 208 -11.41 1.26 -26.14
N ILE A 209 -10.47 0.44 -25.68
CA ILE A 209 -10.68 -0.96 -25.31
C ILE A 209 -11.70 -1.06 -24.15
N ILE A 210 -11.55 -0.23 -23.13
CA ILE A 210 -12.40 -0.26 -21.94
C ILE A 210 -13.82 0.25 -22.23
N LYS A 211 -13.97 1.23 -23.13
CA LYS A 211 -15.29 1.71 -23.58
C LYS A 211 -16.04 0.64 -24.37
N ASN A 212 -15.32 -0.15 -25.18
CA ASN A 212 -15.92 -1.04 -26.18
C ASN A 212 -16.01 -2.51 -25.75
N MET A 213 -15.35 -2.95 -24.68
CA MET A 213 -15.40 -4.34 -24.22
C MET A 213 -16.48 -4.59 -23.16
N GLU A 214 -17.15 -5.74 -23.28
CA GLU A 214 -17.89 -6.38 -22.19
C GLU A 214 -16.92 -6.84 -21.08
N ASP A 215 -17.35 -6.76 -19.82
CA ASP A 215 -16.52 -6.97 -18.61
C ASP A 215 -15.76 -8.31 -18.57
N SER A 216 -16.18 -9.31 -19.38
CA SER A 216 -15.63 -10.67 -19.41
C SER A 216 -14.45 -10.90 -20.37
N LYS A 217 -14.02 -9.92 -21.17
CA LYS A 217 -13.04 -10.12 -22.27
C LYS A 217 -11.65 -9.49 -22.08
N LEU A 218 -11.38 -8.82 -20.96
CA LEU A 218 -10.05 -8.26 -20.70
C LEU A 218 -9.04 -9.38 -20.38
N LYS A 219 -8.18 -9.72 -21.35
CA LYS A 219 -7.07 -10.68 -21.17
C LYS A 219 -5.97 -10.19 -20.24
N ILE A 220 -5.88 -8.87 -20.01
CA ILE A 220 -4.82 -8.23 -19.21
C ILE A 220 -5.50 -7.34 -18.16
N ASP A 221 -5.10 -7.53 -16.90
CA ASP A 221 -5.56 -6.70 -15.78
C ASP A 221 -4.84 -5.32 -15.83
N PRO A 222 -5.52 -4.21 -16.15
CA PRO A 222 -4.93 -2.86 -16.18
C PRO A 222 -4.31 -2.41 -14.85
N ASN A 223 -4.64 -3.06 -13.74
CA ASN A 223 -4.15 -2.72 -12.41
C ASN A 223 -2.93 -3.57 -12.00
N ILE A 224 -2.40 -4.42 -12.90
CA ILE A 224 -1.35 -5.41 -12.58
C ILE A 224 -0.08 -4.77 -12.01
N GLU A 225 0.37 -3.66 -12.58
CA GLU A 225 1.58 -2.97 -12.10
C GLU A 225 1.39 -2.37 -10.72
N PHE A 226 0.23 -1.74 -10.49
CA PHE A 226 -0.14 -1.23 -9.18
C PHE A 226 -0.14 -2.35 -8.13
N LYS A 227 -0.82 -3.47 -8.41
CA LYS A 227 -0.90 -4.61 -7.49
C LYS A 227 0.48 -5.19 -7.17
N ARG A 228 1.30 -5.40 -8.22
CA ARG A 228 2.66 -5.94 -8.06
C ARG A 228 3.50 -5.02 -7.18
N ASN A 229 3.45 -3.71 -7.43
CA ASN A 229 4.22 -2.75 -6.64
C ASN A 229 3.71 -2.65 -5.19
N PHE A 230 2.38 -2.61 -5.00
CA PHE A 230 1.75 -2.56 -3.69
C PHE A 230 2.12 -3.76 -2.80
N LEU A 231 2.10 -4.97 -3.36
CA LEU A 231 2.39 -6.21 -2.63
C LEU A 231 3.89 -6.38 -2.32
N ASN A 232 4.75 -6.03 -3.26
CA ASN A 232 6.20 -6.24 -3.13
C ASN A 232 6.91 -5.14 -2.32
N THR A 233 6.22 -4.03 -2.06
CA THR A 233 6.78 -2.91 -1.29
C THR A 233 6.39 -3.05 0.17
N ASN A 234 7.38 -3.13 1.06
CA ASN A 234 7.14 -3.02 2.50
C ASN A 234 6.65 -1.60 2.79
N ARG A 235 5.46 -1.47 3.40
CA ARG A 235 4.81 -0.18 3.67
C ARG A 235 4.71 0.71 2.41
N PRO A 236 3.86 0.36 1.44
CA PRO A 236 3.69 1.15 0.23
C PRO A 236 3.16 2.55 0.53
N ILE A 237 3.56 3.54 -0.28
CA ILE A 237 3.01 4.90 -0.18
C ILE A 237 1.94 5.06 -1.25
N VAL A 238 0.73 5.41 -0.85
CA VAL A 238 -0.40 5.64 -1.77
C VAL A 238 -0.79 7.11 -1.76
N LEU A 239 -0.89 7.70 -2.95
CA LEU A 239 -1.32 9.08 -3.17
C LEU A 239 -2.70 9.10 -3.86
N VAL A 240 -3.49 10.12 -3.54
CA VAL A 240 -4.68 10.50 -4.31
C VAL A 240 -4.50 11.91 -4.85
N LYS A 241 -4.79 12.10 -6.13
CA LYS A 241 -4.79 13.40 -6.78
C LYS A 241 -6.16 14.07 -6.65
N GLU A 242 -6.15 15.25 -6.07
CA GLU A 242 -7.32 16.11 -5.89
C GLU A 242 -7.03 17.46 -6.55
N LYS A 243 -7.47 17.62 -7.80
CA LYS A 243 -7.15 18.80 -8.65
C LYS A 243 -5.63 19.03 -8.78
N ASN A 244 -5.10 19.99 -8.03
CA ASN A 244 -3.68 20.38 -8.00
C ASN A 244 -2.94 19.84 -6.78
N ASN A 245 -3.59 19.05 -5.93
CA ASN A 245 -3.00 18.50 -4.73
C ASN A 245 -2.81 16.99 -4.86
N LEU A 246 -1.76 16.48 -4.23
CA LEU A 246 -1.56 15.06 -3.96
C LEU A 246 -1.66 14.87 -2.46
N ARG A 247 -2.56 13.98 -2.04
CA ARG A 247 -2.73 13.60 -0.64
C ARG A 247 -2.18 12.20 -0.42
N ILE A 248 -1.31 12.05 0.56
CA ILE A 248 -0.85 10.75 1.06
C ILE A 248 -1.98 10.15 1.89
N ILE A 249 -2.52 9.02 1.45
CA ILE A 249 -3.53 8.28 2.21
C ILE A 249 -2.85 7.64 3.42
N CYS A 250 -3.56 7.52 4.54
CA CYS A 250 -3.04 6.94 5.78
C CYS A 250 -1.79 7.66 6.31
N SER A 251 -1.66 8.97 6.06
CA SER A 251 -0.51 9.77 6.53
C SER A 251 -0.29 9.67 8.05
N GLU A 252 -1.35 9.45 8.80
CA GLU A 252 -1.39 9.23 10.25
C GLU A 252 -0.75 7.92 10.70
N LEU A 253 -0.53 6.97 9.79
CA LEU A 253 0.14 5.70 10.06
C LEU A 253 1.65 5.76 9.76
N ILE A 254 2.13 6.87 9.19
CA ILE A 254 3.54 7.06 8.83
C ILE A 254 4.18 8.26 9.53
N VAL A 255 3.40 9.27 9.91
CA VAL A 255 3.89 10.47 10.58
C VAL A 255 4.01 10.22 12.08
N ARG A 256 5.24 10.20 12.60
CA ARG A 256 5.54 9.88 14.01
C ARG A 256 4.75 10.72 15.02
N SER A 257 4.51 12.01 14.75
CA SER A 257 3.72 12.86 15.67
C SER A 257 2.25 12.44 15.77
N LYS A 258 1.77 11.59 14.87
CA LYS A 258 0.40 11.04 14.86
C LYS A 258 0.32 9.64 15.49
N PHE A 259 1.43 9.10 16.00
CA PHE A 259 1.46 7.81 16.73
C PHE A 259 1.03 8.03 18.18
N GLN A 260 -0.27 8.18 18.37
CA GLN A 260 -0.90 8.44 19.66
C GLN A 260 -1.97 7.39 19.93
N HIS A 261 -2.24 7.07 21.20
CA HIS A 261 -3.33 6.15 21.56
C HIS A 261 -4.68 6.61 21.02
N SER A 262 -4.90 7.93 20.96
CA SER A 262 -6.09 8.55 20.37
C SER A 262 -6.21 8.38 18.86
N ASN A 263 -5.18 7.92 18.16
CA ASN A 263 -5.27 7.58 16.74
C ASN A 263 -5.79 6.14 16.60
N TYR A 264 -7.09 6.01 16.34
CA TYR A 264 -7.79 4.73 16.24
C TYR A 264 -7.21 3.78 15.17
N ARG A 265 -6.65 4.34 14.11
CA ARG A 265 -6.06 3.57 13.00
C ARG A 265 -4.63 3.14 13.26
N PHE A 266 -4.00 3.58 14.35
CA PHE A 266 -2.62 3.21 14.66
C PHE A 266 -2.55 1.80 15.25
N PHE A 267 -1.73 0.93 14.66
CA PHE A 267 -1.40 -0.38 15.22
C PHE A 267 -0.43 -0.23 16.40
N GLU A 268 -0.78 -0.86 17.51
CA GLU A 268 -0.09 -0.72 18.78
C GLU A 268 0.26 -2.10 19.35
N ASN A 269 1.53 -2.30 19.69
CA ASN A 269 1.96 -3.45 20.48
C ASN A 269 1.75 -3.12 21.95
N LYS A 270 0.79 -3.78 22.60
CA LYS A 270 0.46 -3.54 24.01
C LYS A 270 1.43 -4.23 24.93
N SER A 271 1.70 -5.51 24.69
CA SER A 271 2.64 -6.30 25.47
C SER A 271 3.22 -7.44 24.66
N ILE A 272 4.42 -7.84 25.06
CA ILE A 272 5.07 -9.07 24.62
C ILE A 272 5.54 -9.75 25.89
N SER A 273 5.09 -10.97 26.14
CA SER A 273 5.55 -11.77 27.28
C SER A 273 5.99 -13.15 26.83
N GLN A 274 7.04 -13.66 27.46
CA GLN A 274 7.63 -14.96 27.18
C GLN A 274 7.68 -15.78 28.46
N ASN A 275 6.57 -16.43 28.80
CA ASN A 275 6.50 -17.46 29.84
C ASN A 275 5.90 -18.71 29.21
N SER A 276 6.59 -19.27 28.19
CA SER A 276 6.12 -20.33 27.26
C SER A 276 4.68 -20.82 27.53
N PRO A 277 3.70 -20.45 26.69
CA PRO A 277 3.86 -19.92 25.32
C PRO A 277 4.18 -18.42 25.22
N LEU A 278 4.74 -17.98 24.08
CA LEU A 278 4.84 -16.55 23.73
C LEU A 278 3.44 -15.95 23.64
N CYS A 279 3.23 -14.83 24.31
CA CYS A 279 2.02 -14.04 24.21
C CYS A 279 2.35 -12.66 23.62
N TYR A 280 1.61 -12.29 22.57
CA TYR A 280 1.77 -11.04 21.85
C TYR A 280 0.42 -10.33 21.76
N ILE A 281 0.25 -9.28 22.55
CA ILE A 281 -1.01 -8.52 22.61
C ILE A 281 -0.89 -7.29 21.72
N VAL A 282 -1.78 -7.18 20.74
CA VAL A 282 -1.83 -6.07 19.78
C VAL A 282 -3.19 -5.40 19.81
N ALA A 283 -3.19 -4.08 19.64
CA ALA A 283 -4.40 -3.32 19.37
C ALA A 283 -4.32 -2.76 17.94
N PHE A 284 -5.39 -2.91 17.18
CA PHE A 284 -5.44 -2.52 15.76
C PHE A 284 -6.70 -1.72 15.43
N GLY A 285 -6.77 -1.16 14.22
CA GLY A 285 -7.96 -0.52 13.68
C GLY A 285 -8.95 -1.52 13.08
N ILE A 286 -10.24 -1.17 13.05
CA ILE A 286 -11.34 -2.02 12.55
C ILE A 286 -11.13 -2.54 11.13
N GLY A 287 -10.43 -1.80 10.26
CA GLY A 287 -10.18 -2.25 8.89
C GLY A 287 -9.39 -3.56 8.80
N PHE A 288 -8.65 -3.92 9.85
CA PHE A 288 -7.92 -5.18 9.90
C PHE A 288 -8.77 -6.37 10.34
N LEU A 289 -9.91 -6.12 10.99
CA LEU A 289 -10.75 -7.17 11.56
C LEU A 289 -11.30 -8.17 10.52
N PRO A 290 -11.78 -7.75 9.33
CA PRO A 290 -12.22 -8.69 8.30
C PRO A 290 -11.13 -9.69 7.90
N THR A 291 -9.87 -9.24 7.85
CA THR A 291 -8.74 -10.11 7.55
C THR A 291 -8.58 -11.19 8.60
N LEU A 292 -8.62 -10.84 9.88
CA LEU A 292 -8.48 -11.80 10.97
C LEU A 292 -9.66 -12.77 11.05
N ILE A 293 -10.89 -12.27 10.85
CA ILE A 293 -12.10 -13.12 10.80
C ILE A 293 -11.98 -14.15 9.68
N ASN A 294 -11.55 -13.75 8.48
CA ASN A 294 -11.42 -14.66 7.35
C ASN A 294 -10.32 -15.70 7.57
N VAL A 295 -9.19 -15.29 8.17
CA VAL A 295 -8.10 -16.21 8.55
C VAL A 295 -8.58 -17.23 9.60
N ALA A 296 -9.29 -16.77 10.63
CA ALA A 296 -9.87 -17.63 11.65
C ALA A 296 -10.86 -18.64 11.05
N LYS A 297 -11.79 -18.20 10.18
CA LYS A 297 -12.73 -19.09 9.45
C LYS A 297 -12.00 -20.15 8.63
N GLN A 298 -10.93 -19.78 7.92
CA GLN A 298 -10.16 -20.73 7.12
C GLN A 298 -9.50 -21.80 8.00
N ARG A 299 -8.95 -21.40 9.16
CA ARG A 299 -8.37 -22.35 10.12
C ARG A 299 -9.40 -23.30 10.70
N VAL A 300 -10.56 -22.80 11.14
CA VAL A 300 -11.65 -23.65 11.66
C VAL A 300 -12.00 -24.74 10.64
N ASN A 301 -12.21 -24.38 9.37
CA ASN A 301 -12.53 -25.35 8.31
C ASN A 301 -11.43 -26.40 8.11
N LEU A 302 -10.15 -26.00 8.17
CA LEU A 302 -9.02 -26.92 8.04
C LEU A 302 -8.93 -27.89 9.22
N HIS A 303 -9.06 -27.39 10.45
CA HIS A 303 -9.02 -28.20 11.66
C HIS A 303 -10.20 -29.17 11.73
N GLN A 304 -11.43 -28.72 11.39
CA GLN A 304 -12.60 -29.59 11.30
C GLN A 304 -12.39 -30.73 10.29
N THR A 305 -11.82 -30.43 9.13
CA THR A 305 -11.47 -31.45 8.12
C THR A 305 -10.43 -32.44 8.66
N ARG A 306 -9.43 -31.96 9.41
CA ARG A 306 -8.39 -32.80 10.02
C ARG A 306 -8.97 -33.71 11.10
N VAL A 307 -9.81 -33.17 12.00
CA VAL A 307 -10.52 -33.95 13.03
C VAL A 307 -11.37 -35.05 12.39
N TYR A 308 -12.12 -34.73 11.33
CA TYR A 308 -12.92 -35.73 10.61
C TYR A 308 -12.04 -36.88 10.06
N ASN A 309 -10.91 -36.56 9.44
CA ASN A 309 -9.98 -37.57 8.90
C ASN A 309 -9.29 -38.41 10.00
N LEU A 310 -8.92 -37.80 11.14
CA LEU A 310 -8.32 -38.50 12.27
C LEU A 310 -9.30 -39.48 12.92
N LYS A 311 -10.55 -39.02 13.15
CA LYS A 311 -11.64 -39.88 13.64
C LYS A 311 -11.91 -41.06 12.71
N GLN A 312 -11.88 -40.83 11.40
CA GLN A 312 -12.06 -41.90 10.41
C GLN A 312 -10.88 -42.89 10.38
N SER A 313 -9.66 -42.41 10.65
CA SER A 313 -8.45 -43.25 10.69
C SER A 313 -8.16 -43.91 12.04
N LYS A 314 -8.99 -43.69 13.07
CA LYS A 314 -8.80 -44.16 14.47
C LYS A 314 -7.42 -43.80 15.06
N ASN A 315 -6.87 -42.65 14.64
CA ASN A 315 -5.58 -42.18 15.11
C ASN A 315 -5.75 -41.11 16.19
N SER A 316 -5.01 -41.30 17.31
CA SER A 316 -4.77 -40.38 18.44
C SER A 316 -5.95 -39.53 18.94
N ASP A 317 -6.60 -39.97 20.03
CA ASP A 317 -7.62 -39.19 20.74
C ASP A 317 -7.07 -37.87 21.33
N GLU A 318 -5.77 -37.84 21.67
CA GLU A 318 -5.10 -36.64 22.19
C GLU A 318 -4.96 -35.55 21.12
N GLU A 319 -4.59 -35.92 19.90
CA GLU A 319 -4.49 -34.97 18.78
C GLU A 319 -5.88 -34.40 18.42
N ILE A 320 -6.92 -35.24 18.47
CA ILE A 320 -8.31 -34.83 18.26
C ILE A 320 -8.71 -33.81 19.34
N SER A 321 -8.42 -34.08 20.61
CA SER A 321 -8.79 -33.19 21.72
C SER A 321 -8.12 -31.81 21.62
N ILE A 322 -6.84 -31.76 21.24
CA ILE A 322 -6.12 -30.49 21.04
C ILE A 322 -6.77 -29.68 19.91
N LEU A 323 -7.07 -30.32 18.78
CA LEU A 323 -7.69 -29.65 17.62
C LEU A 323 -9.11 -29.16 17.92
N GLU A 324 -9.88 -29.90 18.71
CA GLU A 324 -11.23 -29.52 19.12
C GLU A 324 -11.21 -28.29 20.03
N ASN A 325 -10.28 -28.21 21.00
CA ASN A 325 -10.08 -27.03 21.82
C ASN A 325 -9.68 -25.80 20.97
N GLU A 326 -8.78 -25.98 20.00
CA GLU A 326 -8.41 -24.90 19.07
C GLU A 326 -9.60 -24.42 18.22
N ILE A 327 -10.50 -25.33 17.80
CA ILE A 327 -11.73 -24.97 17.07
C ILE A 327 -12.64 -24.13 17.98
N GLU A 328 -12.87 -24.54 19.22
CA GLU A 328 -13.73 -23.84 20.17
C GLU A 328 -13.24 -22.40 20.42
N ASP A 329 -11.93 -22.22 20.64
CA ASP A 329 -11.31 -20.90 20.83
C ASP A 329 -11.51 -19.99 19.60
N LEU A 330 -11.32 -20.53 18.39
CA LEU A 330 -11.49 -19.77 17.15
C LEU A 330 -12.96 -19.46 16.86
N GLU A 331 -13.88 -20.38 17.12
CA GLU A 331 -15.32 -20.16 16.98
C GLU A 331 -15.82 -19.08 17.95
N SER A 332 -15.33 -19.09 19.20
CA SER A 332 -15.56 -18.05 20.20
C SER A 332 -15.05 -16.67 19.72
N PHE A 333 -13.83 -16.61 19.17
CA PHE A 333 -13.31 -15.39 18.55
C PHE A 333 -14.21 -14.89 17.42
N LEU A 334 -14.68 -15.79 16.54
CA LEU A 334 -15.58 -15.42 15.45
C LEU A 334 -16.90 -14.85 15.97
N ASP A 335 -17.50 -15.47 16.99
CA ASP A 335 -18.77 -15.04 17.57
C ASP A 335 -18.70 -13.65 18.21
N ASN A 336 -17.64 -13.38 18.96
CA ASN A 336 -17.44 -12.06 19.58
C ASN A 336 -17.25 -10.95 18.54
N ASN A 337 -16.63 -11.25 17.40
CA ASN A 337 -16.31 -10.27 16.37
C ASN A 337 -17.36 -10.13 15.26
N LYS A 338 -18.41 -10.98 15.23
CA LYS A 338 -19.55 -10.87 14.29
C LYS A 338 -20.27 -9.52 14.36
N ARG A 339 -20.27 -8.85 15.53
CA ARG A 339 -20.89 -7.52 15.75
C ARG A 339 -20.03 -6.35 15.24
N GLU A 340 -18.71 -6.51 15.14
CA GLU A 340 -17.80 -5.46 14.66
C GLU A 340 -17.51 -5.57 13.15
N GLU A 341 -17.70 -6.76 12.57
CA GLU A 341 -17.72 -7.02 11.12
C GLU A 341 -18.72 -6.11 10.37
N THR A 342 -19.74 -5.61 11.09
CA THR A 342 -20.79 -4.75 10.57
C THR A 342 -20.24 -3.42 10.06
N VAL A 343 -19.15 -2.85 10.59
CA VAL A 343 -18.62 -1.55 10.12
C VAL A 343 -18.02 -1.66 8.71
N SER A 344 -17.25 -2.72 8.44
CA SER A 344 -16.69 -3.00 7.10
C SER A 344 -17.77 -3.37 6.10
N LYS A 345 -18.77 -4.17 6.52
CA LYS A 345 -19.97 -4.45 5.73
C LYS A 345 -20.84 -3.21 5.50
N THR A 346 -20.92 -2.27 6.44
CA THR A 346 -21.70 -1.02 6.29
C THR A 346 -21.06 -0.07 5.27
N ILE A 347 -19.73 -0.07 5.15
CA ILE A 347 -19.04 0.65 4.07
C ILE A 347 -19.37 0.01 2.71
N GLU A 348 -19.44 -1.32 2.62
CA GLU A 348 -19.83 -2.05 1.40
C GLU A 348 -21.34 -1.96 1.09
N LEU A 349 -22.22 -1.92 2.09
CA LEU A 349 -23.69 -1.94 1.96
C LEU A 349 -24.29 -0.54 1.74
N SER A 350 -23.62 0.53 2.21
CA SER A 350 -24.08 1.91 2.01
C SER A 350 -23.83 2.43 0.58
N SER A 351 -23.15 1.65 -0.27
CA SER A 351 -22.82 2.02 -1.65
C SER A 351 -23.72 1.35 -2.68
N LYS A 352 -25.03 1.64 -2.65
CA LYS A 352 -25.93 1.47 -3.81
C LYS A 352 -25.61 2.45 -4.96
N THR A 353 -24.39 2.99 -5.02
CA THR A 353 -23.91 3.88 -6.07
C THR A 353 -23.52 3.06 -7.29
N LYS A 354 -24.04 3.44 -8.47
CA LYS A 354 -23.56 2.92 -9.77
C LYS A 354 -22.10 3.35 -9.96
N LEU A 355 -21.16 2.49 -9.59
CA LEU A 355 -19.74 2.65 -9.90
C LEU A 355 -19.57 2.71 -11.43
N SER A 356 -18.67 3.57 -11.90
CA SER A 356 -18.25 3.53 -13.30
C SER A 356 -17.58 2.19 -13.61
N LYS A 357 -17.55 1.77 -14.88
CA LYS A 357 -16.92 0.50 -15.31
C LYS A 357 -15.47 0.38 -14.81
N SER A 358 -14.68 1.45 -14.94
CA SER A 358 -13.30 1.49 -14.45
C SER A 358 -13.20 1.44 -12.93
N ALA A 359 -14.08 2.14 -12.21
CA ALA A 359 -14.12 2.09 -10.75
C ALA A 359 -14.53 0.71 -10.23
N LYS A 360 -15.48 0.04 -10.87
CA LYS A 360 -15.87 -1.34 -10.56
C LYS A 360 -14.70 -2.30 -10.76
N PHE A 361 -14.03 -2.22 -11.91
CA PHE A 361 -12.87 -3.05 -12.20
C PHE A 361 -11.74 -2.84 -11.17
N SER A 362 -11.41 -1.58 -10.84
CA SER A 362 -10.42 -1.26 -9.81
C SER A 362 -10.85 -1.70 -8.42
N PHE A 363 -12.13 -1.59 -8.08
CA PHE A 363 -12.67 -2.07 -6.81
C PHE A 363 -12.50 -3.59 -6.68
N ASP A 364 -12.83 -4.36 -7.73
CA ASP A 364 -12.66 -5.81 -7.77
C ASP A 364 -11.18 -6.21 -7.68
N SER A 365 -10.28 -5.49 -8.36
CA SER A 365 -8.83 -5.72 -8.24
C SER A 365 -8.29 -5.42 -6.84
N VAL A 366 -8.81 -4.39 -6.18
CA VAL A 366 -8.43 -4.06 -4.79
C VAL A 366 -9.01 -5.08 -3.80
N ALA A 367 -10.22 -5.60 -4.04
CA ALA A 367 -10.77 -6.71 -3.26
C ALA A 367 -9.94 -8.00 -3.41
N LYS A 368 -9.34 -8.25 -4.59
CA LYS A 368 -8.37 -9.35 -4.75
C LYS A 368 -7.09 -9.13 -3.94
N LEU A 369 -6.62 -7.89 -3.74
CA LEU A 369 -5.49 -7.61 -2.86
C LEU A 369 -5.79 -7.97 -1.41
N GLN A 370 -7.01 -7.69 -0.94
CA GLN A 370 -7.47 -8.09 0.39
C GLN A 370 -7.36 -9.61 0.61
N LYS A 371 -7.70 -10.42 -0.40
CA LYS A 371 -7.54 -11.89 -0.31
C LYS A 371 -6.08 -12.33 -0.23
N VAL A 372 -5.17 -11.61 -0.88
CA VAL A 372 -3.73 -11.90 -0.82
C VAL A 372 -3.17 -11.54 0.56
N THR A 373 -3.59 -10.42 1.16
CA THR A 373 -3.17 -10.01 2.51
C THR A 373 -3.77 -10.93 3.59
N GLU A 374 -4.98 -11.44 3.40
CA GLU A 374 -5.57 -12.53 4.20
C GLU A 374 -4.72 -13.79 4.17
N LYS A 375 -4.38 -14.28 2.98
CA LYS A 375 -3.50 -15.45 2.84
C LYS A 375 -2.12 -15.23 3.46
N ALA A 376 -1.54 -14.03 3.28
CA ALA A 376 -0.27 -13.69 3.92
C ALA A 376 -0.36 -13.71 5.45
N THR A 377 -1.47 -13.22 6.01
CA THR A 377 -1.72 -13.27 7.46
C THR A 377 -1.80 -14.71 7.95
N LEU A 378 -2.54 -15.58 7.24
CA LEU A 378 -2.62 -17.00 7.56
C LEU A 378 -1.25 -17.68 7.54
N ASN A 379 -0.47 -17.47 6.46
CA ASN A 379 0.88 -18.04 6.35
C ASN A 379 1.79 -17.59 7.51
N ILE A 380 1.73 -16.31 7.91
CA ILE A 380 2.51 -15.82 9.07
C ILE A 380 2.12 -16.57 10.33
N MET A 381 0.83 -16.80 10.55
CA MET A 381 0.36 -17.53 11.72
C MET A 381 0.79 -18.99 11.68
N GLU A 382 0.77 -19.63 10.52
CA GLU A 382 1.18 -21.04 10.34
C GLU A 382 2.70 -21.20 10.50
N GLU A 383 3.51 -20.45 9.74
CA GLU A 383 4.98 -20.54 9.74
C GLU A 383 5.60 -20.27 11.12
N ASN A 384 4.91 -19.48 11.95
CA ASN A 384 5.42 -19.10 13.26
C ASN A 384 4.69 -19.83 14.40
N ASN A 385 3.84 -20.83 14.14
CA ASN A 385 3.04 -21.54 15.14
C ASN A 385 2.32 -20.56 16.08
N ILE A 386 1.54 -19.63 15.52
CA ILE A 386 0.78 -18.63 16.27
C ILE A 386 -0.72 -18.94 16.09
N ILE A 387 -1.47 -18.85 17.18
CA ILE A 387 -2.93 -18.93 17.23
C ILE A 387 -3.52 -17.61 17.71
N ILE A 388 -4.75 -17.34 17.30
CA ILE A 388 -5.55 -16.21 17.79
C ILE A 388 -6.27 -16.71 19.03
N SER A 389 -6.03 -16.09 20.18
CA SER A 389 -6.75 -16.39 21.42
C SER A 389 -7.75 -15.29 21.75
N ASN A 390 -8.83 -15.69 22.40
CA ASN A 390 -9.82 -14.77 22.92
C ASN A 390 -9.42 -14.30 24.33
N GLU A 391 -9.11 -13.02 24.47
CA GLU A 391 -9.21 -12.34 25.76
C GLU A 391 -9.82 -10.96 25.53
N GLU A 392 -10.83 -10.69 26.36
CA GLU A 392 -11.80 -9.61 26.30
C GLU A 392 -11.24 -8.23 25.95
N ILE A 393 -12.10 -7.46 25.29
CA ILE A 393 -12.18 -6.00 25.39
C ILE A 393 -12.36 -5.67 26.88
N LYS A 394 -11.29 -5.66 27.67
CA LYS A 394 -11.34 -5.03 29.00
C LYS A 394 -11.25 -3.53 28.80
N ASP A 395 -12.32 -2.86 29.21
CA ASP A 395 -12.27 -1.54 29.82
C ASP A 395 -10.98 -1.39 30.63
N ILE A 396 -9.97 -0.72 30.06
CA ILE A 396 -8.99 -0.06 30.89
C ILE A 396 -9.58 1.32 31.13
N SER A 397 -10.29 1.41 32.26
CA SER A 397 -10.77 2.64 32.88
C SER A 397 -9.65 3.66 33.07
#